data_AF-A0A838QJL6-F1
#
_entry.id   AF-A0A838QJL6-F1
#
_cell.length_a   1.000
_cell.length_b   1.000
_cell.length_c   1.000
_cell.angle_alpha   90.00
_cell.angle_beta   90.00
_cell.angle_gamma   90.00
#
_symmetry.space_group_name_H-M   'P 1'
#
loop_
_entity.id
_entity.type
_entity.pdbx_description
1 polymer ?
#
loop_
_entity_poly.entity_id
_entity_poly.type
_entity_poly.pdbx_seq_one_letter_code
_entity_poly.pdbx_strand_id
1 'polypeptide(L)'
;MFRRAYRASSLVECINSVLRMQQAQHRQMTQGLLDLKRLYWNCHRFRSGRRRNTTPYERLGVPWPEGLCWCDVLKLTPEQLRDKLSTTKTAT
;
A
#
# COMPACT_ATOMS: atom_id res chain seq x y z
N MET A 1 -18.51 -34.94 -32.79
CA MET A 1 -18.71 -33.75 -31.93
C MET A 1 -17.50 -32.83 -32.06
N PHE A 2 -17.62 -31.76 -32.83
CA PHE A 2 -16.52 -30.84 -33.13
C PHE A 2 -16.18 -29.96 -31.91
N ARG A 3 -15.06 -30.26 -31.26
CA ARG A 3 -14.46 -29.46 -30.19
C ARG A 3 -13.98 -28.15 -30.80
N ARG A 4 -14.77 -27.09 -30.64
CA ARG A 4 -14.53 -25.75 -31.22
C ARG A 4 -13.27 -25.14 -30.57
N ALA A 5 -12.09 -25.44 -31.13
CA ALA A 5 -10.85 -24.74 -30.81
C ALA A 5 -10.92 -23.36 -31.46
N TYR A 6 -11.40 -22.36 -30.71
CA TYR A 6 -11.32 -20.98 -31.15
C TYR A 6 -9.84 -20.58 -31.19
N ARG A 7 -9.30 -20.49 -32.41
CA ARG A 7 -8.00 -19.88 -32.70
C ARG A 7 -8.00 -18.50 -32.04
N ALA A 8 -6.99 -18.22 -31.21
CA ALA A 8 -6.93 -17.01 -30.39
C ALA A 8 -7.24 -15.77 -31.23
N SER A 9 -8.38 -15.14 -30.95
CA SER A 9 -8.70 -13.82 -31.47
C SER A 9 -7.72 -12.83 -30.81
N SER A 10 -7.27 -11.82 -31.54
CA SER A 10 -6.33 -10.79 -31.06
C SER A 10 -6.71 -10.20 -29.70
N LEU A 11 -8.00 -10.17 -29.36
CA LEU A 11 -8.52 -9.79 -28.05
C LEU A 11 -8.05 -10.71 -26.92
N VAL A 12 -8.09 -12.03 -27.13
CA VAL A 12 -7.65 -13.04 -26.15
C VAL A 12 -6.13 -12.96 -25.95
N GLU A 13 -5.37 -12.70 -27.02
CA GLU A 13 -3.92 -12.48 -26.94
C GLU A 13 -3.57 -11.17 -26.22
N CYS A 14 -4.35 -10.11 -26.43
CA CYS A 14 -4.22 -8.84 -25.71
C CYS A 14 -4.48 -9.03 -24.21
N ILE A 15 -5.58 -9.69 -23.86
CA ILE A 15 -5.93 -9.98 -22.45
C ILE A 15 -4.86 -10.84 -21.79
N ASN A 16 -4.36 -11.87 -22.46
CA ASN A 16 -3.31 -12.74 -21.93
C ASN A 16 -1.96 -12.00 -21.77
N SER A 17 -1.65 -11.04 -22.64
CA SER A 17 -0.44 -10.20 -22.52
C SER A 17 -0.50 -9.28 -21.31
N VAL A 18 -1.65 -8.62 -21.07
CA VAL A 18 -1.87 -7.77 -19.89
C VAL A 18 -1.85 -8.60 -18.60
N LEU A 19 -2.52 -9.75 -18.59
CA LEU A 19 -2.53 -10.66 -17.44
C LEU A 19 -1.13 -11.17 -17.11
N ARG A 20 -0.30 -11.49 -18.10
CA ARG A 20 1.09 -11.91 -17.88
C ARG A 20 1.94 -10.80 -17.31
N MET A 21 1.79 -9.56 -17.77
CA MET A 21 2.47 -8.40 -17.17
C MET A 21 2.05 -8.20 -15.72
N GLN A 22 0.74 -8.27 -15.44
CA GLN A 22 0.20 -8.12 -14.10
C GLN A 22 0.65 -9.26 -13.16
N GLN A 23 0.66 -10.51 -13.65
CA GLN A 23 1.16 -11.66 -12.91
C GLN A 23 2.68 -11.61 -12.71
N ALA A 24 3.45 -11.11 -13.67
CA ALA A 24 4.90 -10.93 -13.54
C ALA A 24 5.23 -9.86 -12.49
N GLN A 25 4.49 -8.73 -12.49
CA GLN A 25 4.58 -7.74 -11.41
C GLN A 25 4.19 -8.31 -10.05
N HIS A 26 3.16 -9.17 -10.01
CA HIS A 26 2.74 -9.83 -8.76
C HIS A 26 3.71 -10.92 -8.29
N ARG A 27 4.48 -11.54 -9.20
CA ARG A 27 5.55 -12.51 -8.87
C ARG A 27 6.80 -11.83 -8.34
N GLN A 28 7.08 -10.59 -8.74
CA GLN A 28 8.17 -9.77 -8.21
C GLN A 28 7.74 -8.91 -7.01
N MET A 29 6.86 -9.45 -6.17
CA MET A 29 6.45 -8.80 -4.93
C MET A 29 7.56 -8.99 -3.89
N THR A 30 8.63 -8.21 -4.03
CA THR A 30 9.77 -8.23 -3.13
C THR A 30 9.32 -7.85 -1.72
N GLN A 31 10.03 -8.37 -0.71
CA GLN A 31 9.70 -8.12 0.70
C GLN A 31 9.66 -6.61 1.02
N GLY A 32 10.48 -5.79 0.36
CA GLY A 32 10.44 -4.34 0.49
C GLY A 32 9.16 -3.69 -0.05
N LEU A 33 8.59 -4.21 -1.14
CA LEU A 33 7.31 -3.71 -1.66
C LEU A 33 6.13 -4.11 -0.76
N LEU A 34 6.20 -5.29 -0.14
CA LEU A 34 5.24 -5.71 0.89
C LEU A 34 5.33 -4.83 2.13
N ASP A 35 6.54 -4.49 2.57
CA ASP A 35 6.77 -3.60 3.70
C ASP A 35 6.28 -2.18 3.42
N LEU A 36 6.58 -1.66 2.24
CA LEU A 36 6.07 -0.37 1.76
C LEU A 36 4.53 -0.36 1.70
N LYS A 37 3.92 -1.43 1.21
CA LYS A 37 2.46 -1.57 1.18
C LYS A 37 1.89 -1.61 2.59
N ARG A 38 2.52 -2.34 3.52
CA ARG A 38 2.13 -2.33 4.95
C ARG A 38 2.21 -0.92 5.52
N LEU A 39 3.31 -0.20 5.29
CA LEU A 39 3.47 1.16 5.78
C LEU A 39 2.38 2.09 5.23
N TYR A 40 2.15 2.07 3.92
CA TYR A 40 1.09 2.84 3.28
C TYR A 40 -0.28 2.55 3.92
N TRP A 41 -0.64 1.28 4.07
CA TRP A 41 -1.94 0.90 4.63
C TRP A 41 -2.11 1.30 6.09
N ASN A 42 -1.05 1.32 6.89
CA ASN A 42 -1.13 1.76 8.28
C ASN A 42 -1.18 3.29 8.43
N CYS A 43 -0.63 4.04 7.48
CA CYS A 43 -0.63 5.51 7.48
C CYS A 43 -1.80 6.14 6.72
N HIS A 44 -2.51 5.36 5.89
CA HIS A 44 -3.61 5.87 5.09
C HIS A 44 -4.83 6.25 5.95
N ARG A 45 -5.34 7.47 5.78
CA ARG A 45 -6.59 7.91 6.41
C ARG A 45 -7.80 7.29 5.73
N PHE A 46 -8.67 6.65 6.48
CA PHE A 46 -9.92 6.13 5.92
C PHE A 46 -10.77 7.28 5.37
N ARG A 47 -11.13 7.19 4.09
CA ARG A 47 -11.97 8.20 3.41
C ARG A 47 -13.45 8.11 3.78
N SER A 48 -13.92 6.93 4.15
CA SER A 48 -15.35 6.62 4.30
C SER A 48 -15.64 5.67 5.46
N GLY A 49 -16.89 5.68 5.94
CA GLY A 49 -17.40 4.78 6.98
C GLY A 49 -17.20 5.29 8.42
N ARG A 50 -17.49 4.43 9.41
CA ARG A 50 -17.41 4.76 10.85
C ARG A 50 -16.00 5.13 11.34
N ARG A 51 -14.97 4.85 10.52
CA ARG A 51 -13.55 5.09 10.82
C ARG A 51 -13.00 6.28 10.04
N ARG A 52 -13.87 7.09 9.43
CA ARG A 52 -13.49 8.21 8.57
C ARG A 52 -12.60 9.21 9.30
N ASN A 53 -11.63 9.76 8.59
CA ASN A 53 -10.63 10.72 9.06
C ASN A 53 -9.64 10.18 10.11
N THR A 54 -9.71 8.91 10.49
CA THR A 54 -8.71 8.27 11.36
C THR A 54 -7.73 7.44 10.53
N THR A 55 -6.48 7.32 10.98
CA THR A 55 -5.54 6.30 10.50
C THR A 55 -5.58 5.05 11.38
N PRO A 56 -5.17 3.87 10.86
CA PRO A 56 -4.95 2.69 11.67
C PRO A 56 -4.00 2.91 12.86
N TYR A 57 -2.92 3.68 12.68
CA TYR A 57 -1.98 3.99 13.76
C TYR A 57 -2.60 4.86 14.86
N GLU A 58 -3.37 5.89 14.51
CA GLU A 58 -4.11 6.69 15.49
C GLU A 58 -5.11 5.82 16.28
N ARG A 59 -5.79 4.90 15.61
CA ARG A 59 -6.71 3.96 16.28
C ARG A 59 -6.00 2.95 17.19
N LEU A 60 -4.74 2.65 16.91
CA LEU A 60 -3.91 1.79 17.76
C LEU A 60 -3.35 2.56 18.97
N GLY A 61 -3.55 3.88 19.05
CA GLY A 61 -2.99 4.73 20.09
C GLY A 61 -1.50 5.04 19.88
N VAL A 62 -1.00 4.85 18.65
CA VAL A 62 0.36 5.27 18.30
C VAL A 62 0.34 6.79 18.10
N PRO A 63 1.17 7.56 18.83
CA PRO A 63 1.23 9.01 18.68
C PRO A 63 1.75 9.33 17.28
N TRP A 64 0.86 9.70 16.37
CA TRP A 64 1.22 10.05 15.00
C TRP A 64 1.27 11.57 14.88
N PRO A 65 2.38 12.15 14.40
CA PRO A 65 2.51 13.59 14.28
C PRO A 65 1.44 14.15 13.33
N GLU A 66 0.70 15.15 13.81
CA GLU A 66 -0.33 15.81 13.02
C GLU A 66 0.28 16.45 11.77
N GLY A 67 -0.31 16.19 10.60
CA GLY A 67 0.13 16.74 9.32
C GLY A 67 1.19 15.92 8.56
N LEU A 68 1.75 14.86 9.15
CA LEU A 68 2.68 13.98 8.42
C LEU A 68 1.92 13.08 7.43
N CYS A 69 2.18 13.27 6.13
CA CYS A 69 1.67 12.37 5.10
C CYS A 69 2.57 11.13 4.96
N TRP A 70 2.02 10.03 4.45
CA TRP A 70 2.79 8.79 4.25
C TRP A 70 4.05 8.98 3.39
N CYS A 71 4.00 9.88 2.40
CA CYS A 71 5.14 10.24 1.56
C CYS A 71 6.29 10.87 2.36
N ASP A 72 5.98 11.61 3.44
CA ASP A 72 7.00 12.25 4.26
C ASP A 72 7.71 11.24 5.16
N VAL A 73 7.02 10.19 5.59
CA VAL A 73 7.63 9.05 6.32
C VAL A 73 8.71 8.38 5.48
N LEU A 74 8.51 8.24 4.17
CA LEU A 74 9.49 7.62 3.27
C LEU A 74 10.76 8.44 3.07
N LYS A 75 10.69 9.75 3.33
CA LYS A 75 11.85 10.65 3.25
C LYS A 75 12.65 10.65 4.55
N LEU A 76 12.07 10.17 5.64
CA LEU A 76 12.71 10.14 6.95
C LEU A 76 13.55 8.87 7.10
N THR A 77 14.75 9.03 7.67
CA THR A 77 15.52 7.88 8.15
C THR A 77 14.82 7.27 9.38
N PRO A 78 15.01 5.97 9.66
CA PRO A 78 14.36 5.31 10.80
C PRO A 78 14.65 6.01 12.14
N GLU A 79 15.83 6.60 12.29
CA GLU A 79 16.23 7.35 13.48
C GLU A 79 15.45 8.66 13.61
N GLN A 80 15.29 9.42 12.53
CA GLN A 80 14.48 10.64 12.51
C GLN A 80 13.00 10.35 12.76
N LEU A 81 12.48 9.25 12.21
CA LEU A 81 11.11 8.82 12.47
C LEU A 81 10.91 8.48 13.95
N ARG A 82 11.86 7.77 14.57
CA ARG A 82 11.80 7.44 16.00
C ARG A 82 11.81 8.68 16.88
N ASP A 83 12.62 9.67 16.54
CA ASP A 83 12.65 10.96 17.25
C ASP A 83 11.30 11.71 17.13
N LYS A 84 10.73 11.80 15.92
CA LYS A 84 9.42 12.42 15.67
C LYS A 84 8.27 11.73 16.42
N LEU A 85 8.28 10.40 16.49
CA LEU A 85 7.28 9.64 17.23
C LEU A 85 7.48 9.78 18.76
N SER A 86 8.72 9.90 19.21
CA SER A 86 9.06 10.07 20.64
C SER A 86 8.69 11.47 21.15
N THR A 87 8.94 12.51 20.35
CA THR A 87 8.58 13.91 20.66
C THR A 87 7.06 14.11 20.73
N THR A 88 6.30 13.38 19.91
CA THR A 88 4.82 13.41 19.95
C THR A 88 4.27 12.82 21.26
N LYS A 89 4.97 11.85 21.88
CA LYS A 89 4.56 11.27 23.18
C LYS A 89 4.69 12.24 24.36
N THR A 90 5.58 13.22 24.26
CA THR A 90 5.87 14.18 25.35
C THR A 90 4.93 15.39 25.35
N ALA A 91 4.17 15.60 24.26
CA ALA A 91 3.18 16.66 24.16
C ALA A 91 1.82 16.19 24.70
N THR A 92 1.73 15.93 26.01
CA THR A 92 0.48 15.77 26.78
C THR A 92 0.76 16.22 28.20
#